data_AF-A0A442MJS5-F1
#
_entry.id   AF-A0A442MJS5-F1
#
_cell.length_a   1.000
_cell.length_b   1.000
_cell.length_c   1.000
_cell.angle_alpha   90.00
_cell.angle_beta   90.00
_cell.angle_gamma   90.00
#
_symmetry.space_group_name_H-M   'P 1'
#
loop_
_entity.id
_entity.type
_entity.pdbx_description
1 polymer ?
#
loop_
_entity_poly.entity_id
_entity_poly.type
_entity_poly.pdbx_seq_one_letter_code
_entity_poly.pdbx_strand_id
1 'polypeptide(L)'
;MVSAKIVEVREAATRLRESLPSSIDAAALGVRSKAAFQLLCAREALIWRSEELARNACDALDREDLSVAALLTRALTENAALMWKMWEILKARHTHSPQALNDVLMRLLAGSRNRPDGPQAMQILSCIDRMNKAVPGVRASYDSLSEIAHPNWAGVAGLYSKPDPPQYLTEFGRGLRIRRAPST
;
A
#
# COMPACT_ATOMS: atom_id res chain seq x y z
N MET A 1 -23.08 -1.99 -11.18
CA MET A 1 -23.58 -1.24 -10.01
C MET A 1 -22.38 -0.97 -9.12
N VAL A 2 -21.90 0.27 -9.09
CA VAL A 2 -20.75 0.71 -8.30
C VAL A 2 -21.13 0.56 -6.82
N SER A 3 -20.43 -0.29 -6.07
CA SER A 3 -20.75 -0.58 -4.66
C SER A 3 -20.62 0.68 -3.81
N ALA A 4 -21.49 0.92 -2.82
CA ALA A 4 -21.35 2.08 -1.92
C ALA A 4 -19.94 2.20 -1.31
N LYS A 5 -19.26 1.06 -1.09
CA LYS A 5 -17.88 1.00 -0.61
C LYS A 5 -16.86 1.57 -1.57
N ILE A 6 -17.02 1.41 -2.90
CA ILE A 6 -16.04 1.94 -3.85
C ILE A 6 -16.20 3.45 -4.04
N VAL A 7 -17.41 3.99 -3.84
CA VAL A 7 -17.65 5.44 -3.78
C VAL A 7 -16.87 6.04 -2.60
N GLU A 8 -17.02 5.48 -1.41
CA GLU A 8 -16.30 5.90 -0.20
C GLU A 8 -14.76 5.88 -0.40
N VAL A 9 -14.24 4.81 -1.01
CA VAL A 9 -12.79 4.70 -1.29
C VAL A 9 -12.34 5.74 -2.33
N ARG A 10 -13.14 6.02 -3.35
CA ARG A 10 -12.84 7.07 -4.35
C ARG A 10 -12.84 8.47 -3.73
N GLU A 11 -13.76 8.74 -2.80
CA GLU A 11 -13.74 9.98 -2.03
C GLU A 11 -12.49 10.08 -1.17
N ALA A 12 -12.06 8.99 -0.53
CA ALA A 12 -10.81 8.96 0.22
C ALA A 12 -9.58 9.24 -0.67
N ALA A 13 -9.52 8.63 -1.86
CA ALA A 13 -8.46 8.90 -2.84
C ALA A 13 -8.50 10.37 -3.32
N THR A 14 -9.69 10.94 -3.49
CA THR A 14 -9.87 12.35 -3.86
C THR A 14 -9.36 13.29 -2.76
N ARG A 15 -9.64 13.00 -1.49
CA ARG A 15 -9.08 13.77 -0.36
C ARG A 15 -7.56 13.73 -0.32
N LEU A 16 -6.95 12.57 -0.63
CA LEU A 16 -5.50 12.47 -0.76
C LEU A 16 -4.99 13.39 -1.88
N ARG A 17 -5.64 13.33 -3.06
CA ARG A 17 -5.30 14.16 -4.22
C ARG A 17 -5.37 15.65 -3.93
N GLU A 18 -6.41 16.09 -3.25
CA GLU A 18 -6.59 17.50 -2.85
C GLU A 18 -5.56 17.95 -1.81
N SER A 19 -4.96 17.00 -1.09
CA SER A 19 -3.92 17.27 -0.07
C SER A 19 -2.50 17.13 -0.61
N LEU A 20 -2.31 16.89 -1.92
CA LEU A 20 -0.98 16.64 -2.48
C LEU A 20 -0.12 17.91 -2.45
N PRO A 21 1.07 17.86 -1.82
CA PRO A 21 1.98 19.00 -1.77
C PRO A 21 2.70 19.14 -3.12
N SER A 22 2.81 20.38 -3.61
CA SER A 22 3.66 20.69 -4.77
C SER A 22 5.13 20.93 -4.38
N SER A 23 5.38 21.31 -3.13
CA SER A 23 6.72 21.54 -2.58
C SER A 23 6.70 21.52 -1.05
N ILE A 24 7.89 21.47 -0.44
CA ILE A 24 8.10 21.67 1.00
C ILE A 24 9.08 22.83 1.15
N ASP A 25 8.62 23.93 1.71
CA ASP A 25 9.51 25.00 2.15
C ASP A 25 9.85 24.80 3.63
N ALA A 26 10.92 24.03 3.87
CA ALA A 26 11.37 23.74 5.22
C ALA A 26 11.79 25.01 5.99
N ALA A 27 12.31 26.01 5.28
CA ALA A 27 12.73 27.27 5.89
C ALA A 27 11.53 28.08 6.35
N ALA A 28 10.48 28.18 5.52
CA ALA A 28 9.22 28.84 5.88
C ALA A 28 8.49 28.14 7.04
N LEU A 29 8.62 26.81 7.16
CA LEU A 29 8.08 26.03 8.27
C LEU A 29 8.91 26.14 9.56
N GLY A 30 10.00 26.91 9.57
CA GLY A 30 10.93 26.99 10.70
C GLY A 30 11.69 25.69 10.97
N VAL A 31 11.65 24.74 10.02
CA VAL A 31 12.31 23.44 10.14
C VAL A 31 13.77 23.59 9.75
N ARG A 32 14.62 23.76 10.78
CA ARG A 32 16.08 23.84 10.62
C ARG A 32 16.81 22.52 10.90
N SER A 33 16.09 21.51 11.40
CA SER A 33 16.63 20.19 11.67
C SER A 33 16.52 19.28 10.47
N LYS A 34 17.64 18.64 10.11
CA LYS A 34 17.73 17.63 9.04
C LYS A 34 16.72 16.49 9.23
N ALA A 35 16.52 16.03 10.46
CA ALA A 35 15.59 14.95 10.78
C ALA A 35 14.14 15.33 10.44
N ALA A 36 13.69 16.50 10.88
CA ALA A 36 12.34 16.98 10.58
C ALA A 36 12.13 17.18 9.07
N PHE A 37 13.14 17.68 8.35
CA PHE A 37 13.08 17.79 6.89
C PHE A 37 12.95 16.42 6.21
N GLN A 38 13.76 15.43 6.59
CA GLN A 38 13.69 14.08 6.02
C GLN A 38 12.31 13.43 6.22
N LEU A 39 11.74 13.60 7.41
CA LEU A 39 10.40 13.11 7.73
C LEU A 39 9.35 13.75 6.82
N LEU A 40 9.39 15.07 6.64
CA LEU A 40 8.48 15.79 5.76
C LEU A 40 8.60 15.26 4.32
N CYS A 41 9.82 15.20 3.77
CA CYS A 41 10.05 14.65 2.44
C CYS A 41 9.51 13.23 2.28
N ALA A 42 9.76 12.35 3.27
CA ALA A 42 9.26 10.98 3.22
C ALA A 42 7.72 10.93 3.27
N ARG A 43 7.09 11.80 4.08
CA ARG A 43 5.62 11.88 4.17
C ARG A 43 5.02 12.33 2.84
N GLU A 44 5.58 13.37 2.24
CA GLU A 44 5.06 13.91 0.99
C GLU A 44 5.27 12.94 -0.18
N ALA A 45 6.42 12.27 -0.28
CA ALA A 45 6.62 11.24 -1.29
C ALA A 45 5.62 10.07 -1.12
N LEU A 46 5.34 9.68 0.14
CA LEU A 46 4.36 8.62 0.44
C LEU A 46 2.92 9.01 0.08
N ILE A 47 2.49 10.26 0.32
CA ILE A 47 1.11 10.67 -0.04
C ILE A 47 0.91 10.68 -1.56
N TRP A 48 1.89 11.17 -2.32
CA TRP A 48 1.87 11.10 -3.79
C TRP A 48 1.72 9.66 -4.29
N ARG A 49 2.55 8.75 -3.76
CA ARG A 49 2.45 7.33 -4.12
C ARG A 49 1.12 6.71 -3.70
N SER A 50 0.60 7.09 -2.53
CA SER A 50 -0.64 6.50 -1.99
C SER A 50 -1.86 6.95 -2.77
N GLU A 51 -1.93 8.22 -3.18
CA GLU A 51 -2.96 8.72 -4.10
C GLU A 51 -2.93 7.96 -5.43
N GLU A 52 -1.75 7.85 -6.04
CA GLU A 52 -1.61 7.21 -7.35
C GLU A 52 -2.10 5.76 -7.30
N LEU A 53 -1.67 5.00 -6.30
CA LEU A 53 -2.10 3.62 -6.09
C LEU A 53 -3.60 3.53 -5.83
N ALA A 54 -4.15 4.39 -4.97
CA ALA A 54 -5.55 4.34 -4.58
C ALA A 54 -6.49 4.66 -5.76
N ARG A 55 -6.19 5.72 -6.52
CA ARG A 55 -6.98 6.10 -7.70
C ARG A 55 -6.96 5.00 -8.75
N ASN A 56 -5.77 4.48 -9.09
CA ASN A 56 -5.65 3.43 -10.09
C ASN A 56 -6.26 2.09 -9.62
N ALA A 57 -6.24 1.79 -8.32
CA ALA A 57 -6.92 0.60 -7.77
C ALA A 57 -8.44 0.69 -7.97
N CYS A 58 -9.03 1.87 -7.74
CA CYS A 58 -10.45 2.10 -7.99
C CYS A 58 -10.78 1.93 -9.48
N ASP A 59 -9.97 2.51 -10.36
CA ASP A 59 -10.17 2.41 -11.81
C ASP A 59 -10.03 0.95 -12.31
N ALA A 60 -9.12 0.17 -11.74
CA ALA A 60 -8.98 -1.25 -12.02
C ALA A 60 -10.18 -2.07 -11.54
N LEU A 61 -10.74 -1.75 -10.37
CA LEU A 61 -11.95 -2.40 -9.86
C LEU A 61 -13.16 -2.13 -10.76
N ASP A 62 -13.34 -0.90 -11.25
CA ASP A 62 -14.44 -0.54 -12.14
C ASP A 62 -14.37 -1.28 -13.49
N ARG A 63 -13.15 -1.61 -13.95
CA ARG A 63 -12.91 -2.42 -15.15
C ARG A 63 -12.90 -3.93 -14.89
N GLU A 64 -13.13 -4.35 -13.65
CA GLU A 64 -13.01 -5.73 -13.17
C GLU A 64 -11.61 -6.37 -13.36
N ASP A 65 -10.57 -5.54 -13.49
CA ASP A 65 -9.16 -5.93 -13.60
C ASP A 65 -8.61 -6.34 -12.21
N LEU A 66 -9.14 -7.43 -11.63
CA LEU A 66 -8.90 -7.77 -10.22
C LEU A 66 -7.45 -8.02 -9.84
N SER A 67 -6.65 -8.62 -10.72
CA SER A 67 -5.23 -8.81 -10.45
C SER A 67 -4.52 -7.47 -10.25
N VAL A 68 -4.84 -6.49 -11.11
CA VAL A 68 -4.31 -5.12 -11.02
C VAL A 68 -4.83 -4.44 -9.75
N ALA A 69 -6.12 -4.52 -9.47
CA ALA A 69 -6.71 -3.96 -8.25
C ALA A 69 -6.06 -4.53 -6.98
N ALA A 70 -5.83 -5.84 -6.91
CA ALA A 70 -5.20 -6.50 -5.78
C ALA A 70 -3.74 -6.08 -5.60
N LEU A 71 -2.97 -6.01 -6.69
CA LEU A 71 -1.58 -5.52 -6.69
C LEU A 71 -1.48 -4.09 -6.15
N LEU A 72 -2.32 -3.19 -6.65
CA LEU A 72 -2.30 -1.79 -6.24
C LEU A 72 -2.77 -1.61 -4.79
N THR A 73 -3.82 -2.33 -4.37
CA THR A 73 -4.33 -2.27 -2.99
C THR A 73 -3.33 -2.88 -1.99
N ARG A 74 -2.63 -3.94 -2.38
CA ARG A 74 -1.52 -4.51 -1.61
C ARG A 74 -0.42 -3.47 -1.41
N ALA A 75 0.03 -2.83 -2.49
CA ALA A 75 1.05 -1.79 -2.42
C ALA A 75 0.59 -0.58 -1.58
N LEU A 76 -0.71 -0.25 -1.61
CA LEU A 76 -1.26 0.81 -0.76
C LEU A 76 -1.22 0.42 0.73
N THR A 77 -1.45 -0.85 1.05
CA THR A 77 -1.30 -1.38 2.41
C THR A 77 0.15 -1.28 2.90
N GLU A 78 1.11 -1.54 2.01
CA GLU A 78 2.54 -1.35 2.29
C GLU A 78 2.85 0.13 2.60
N ASN A 79 2.35 1.07 1.80
CA ASN A 79 2.50 2.51 2.08
C ASN A 79 1.90 2.91 3.43
N ALA A 80 0.70 2.41 3.75
CA ALA A 80 0.06 2.66 5.05
C ALA A 80 0.91 2.13 6.21
N ALA A 81 1.54 0.96 6.06
CA ALA A 81 2.45 0.41 7.06
C ALA A 81 3.72 1.25 7.24
N LEU A 82 4.28 1.83 6.17
CA LEU A 82 5.39 2.79 6.28
C LEU A 82 4.96 4.09 6.96
N MET A 83 3.76 4.61 6.67
CA MET A 83 3.21 5.77 7.35
C MET A 83 3.00 5.49 8.85
N TRP A 84 2.51 4.30 9.20
CA TRP A 84 2.40 3.85 10.58
C TRP A 84 3.77 3.83 11.27
N LYS A 85 4.79 3.26 10.62
CA LYS A 85 6.16 3.25 11.13
C LYS A 85 6.70 4.66 11.36
N MET A 86 6.42 5.60 10.47
CA MET A 86 6.78 7.00 10.62
C MET A 86 6.12 7.63 11.86
N TRP A 87 4.82 7.37 12.07
CA TRP A 87 4.10 7.82 13.26
C TRP A 87 4.68 7.24 14.56
N GLU A 88 5.08 5.97 14.57
CA GLU A 88 5.75 5.36 15.72
C GLU A 88 7.09 6.05 16.04
N ILE A 89 7.89 6.37 15.01
CA ILE A 89 9.15 7.11 15.18
C ILE A 89 8.88 8.50 15.76
N LEU A 90 7.85 9.20 15.27
CA LEU A 90 7.47 10.51 15.79
C LEU A 90 7.05 10.46 17.26
N LYS A 91 6.30 9.44 17.68
CA LYS A 91 5.92 9.24 19.08
C LYS A 91 7.13 8.95 19.96
N ALA A 92 8.02 8.09 19.50
CA ALA A 92 9.23 7.70 20.23
C ALA A 92 10.41 8.67 20.04
N ARG A 93 10.24 9.80 19.34
CA ARG A 93 11.37 10.69 18.97
C ARG A 93 12.25 11.13 20.15
N HIS A 94 11.67 11.28 21.33
CA HIS A 94 12.34 11.69 22.56
C HIS A 94 13.29 10.61 23.12
N THR A 95 13.13 9.34 22.72
CA THR A 95 14.00 8.23 23.14
C THR A 95 15.21 8.07 22.21
N HIS A 96 15.31 8.86 21.14
CA HIS A 96 16.40 8.78 20.19
C HIS A 96 17.40 9.92 20.40
N SER A 97 18.70 9.60 20.29
CA SER A 97 19.70 10.64 20.06
C SER A 97 19.45 11.31 18.70
N PRO A 98 19.93 12.54 18.48
CA PRO A 98 19.78 13.22 17.19
C PRO A 98 20.30 12.39 16.01
N GLN A 99 21.43 11.69 16.19
CA GLN A 99 22.00 10.82 15.16
C GLN A 99 21.12 9.60 14.90
N ALA A 100 20.66 8.91 15.96
CA ALA A 100 19.79 7.74 15.80
C ALA A 100 18.46 8.08 15.12
N LEU A 101 17.90 9.26 15.41
CA LEU A 101 16.69 9.76 14.76
C LEU A 101 16.94 10.07 13.27
N ASN A 102 18.05 10.74 12.94
CA ASN A 102 18.44 10.97 11.55
C ASN A 102 18.61 9.63 10.79
N ASP A 103 19.25 8.63 11.39
CA ASP A 103 19.55 7.37 10.71
C ASP A 103 18.28 6.57 10.42
N VAL A 104 17.33 6.52 11.36
CA VAL A 104 16.05 5.84 11.12
C VAL A 104 15.20 6.57 10.08
N LEU A 105 15.21 7.91 10.04
CA LEU A 105 14.49 8.70 9.04
C LEU A 105 15.13 8.62 7.65
N MET A 106 16.46 8.54 7.56
CA MET A 106 17.16 8.29 6.30
C MET A 106 16.79 6.95 5.68
N ARG A 107 16.58 5.91 6.51
CA ARG A 107 16.08 4.61 6.01
C ARG A 107 14.66 4.67 5.47
N LEU A 108 13.81 5.56 5.99
CA LEU A 108 12.47 5.80 5.43
C LEU A 108 12.53 6.57 4.12
N LEU A 109 13.35 7.63 4.05
CA LEU A 109 13.40 8.51 2.89
C LEU A 109 14.17 7.92 1.71
N ALA A 110 15.32 7.30 1.97
CA ALA A 110 16.29 6.91 0.95
C ALA A 110 16.73 5.44 1.05
N GLY A 111 15.99 4.64 1.83
CA GLY A 111 16.30 3.23 2.03
C GLY A 111 16.23 2.43 0.74
N SER A 112 17.28 1.66 0.43
CA SER A 112 17.30 0.79 -0.75
C SER A 112 18.03 -0.52 -0.46
N ARG A 113 17.55 -1.62 -1.04
CA ARG A 113 18.28 -2.91 -1.02
C ARG A 113 19.36 -2.98 -2.10
N ASN A 114 19.24 -2.19 -3.17
CA ASN A 114 20.15 -2.22 -4.32
C ASN A 114 21.36 -1.30 -4.14
N ARG A 115 21.44 -0.57 -3.02
CA ARG A 115 22.56 0.30 -2.65
C ARG A 115 23.14 -0.17 -1.32
N PRO A 116 24.10 -1.11 -1.34
CA PRO A 116 24.63 -1.71 -0.11
C PRO A 116 25.40 -0.70 0.75
N ASP A 117 25.95 0.34 0.12
CA ASP A 117 26.64 1.47 0.74
C ASP A 117 25.69 2.57 1.29
N GLY A 118 24.39 2.47 0.99
CA GLY A 118 23.38 3.43 1.41
C GLY A 118 22.55 3.00 2.61
N PRO A 119 21.61 3.86 3.06
CA PRO A 119 20.61 3.48 4.05
C PRO A 119 19.84 2.25 3.61
N GLN A 120 19.70 1.27 4.51
CA GLN A 120 18.99 0.04 4.21
C GLN A 120 17.48 0.22 4.35
N ALA A 121 16.73 -0.22 3.34
CA ALA A 121 15.27 -0.15 3.32
C ALA A 121 14.63 -0.78 4.57
N MET A 122 13.49 -0.23 5.00
CA MET A 122 12.68 -0.85 6.04
C MET A 122 12.14 -2.19 5.54
N GLN A 123 12.13 -3.19 6.42
CA GLN A 123 11.47 -4.46 6.09
C GLN A 123 9.96 -4.27 6.17
N ILE A 124 9.31 -4.31 4.99
CA ILE A 124 7.91 -3.91 4.86
C ILE A 124 6.96 -4.83 5.63
N LEU A 125 7.22 -6.14 5.61
CA LEU A 125 6.42 -7.11 6.37
C LEU A 125 6.50 -6.84 7.88
N SER A 126 7.67 -6.47 8.39
CA SER A 126 7.82 -6.07 9.80
C SER A 126 7.03 -4.78 10.12
N CYS A 127 6.90 -3.85 9.17
CA CYS A 127 6.06 -2.66 9.34
C CYS A 127 4.57 -3.04 9.37
N ILE A 128 4.15 -3.93 8.48
CA ILE A 128 2.79 -4.47 8.42
C ILE A 128 2.44 -5.19 9.72
N ASP A 129 3.33 -6.04 10.24
CA ASP A 129 3.11 -6.78 11.49
C ASP A 129 2.99 -5.83 12.68
N ARG A 130 3.74 -4.73 12.70
CA ARG A 130 3.61 -3.68 13.73
C ARG A 130 2.29 -2.94 13.61
N MET A 131 1.87 -2.56 12.41
CA MET A 131 0.58 -1.92 12.17
C MET A 131 -0.58 -2.84 12.57
N ASN A 132 -0.49 -4.14 12.26
CA ASN A 132 -1.51 -5.13 12.60
C ASN A 132 -1.77 -5.27 14.12
N LYS A 133 -0.75 -5.01 14.96
CA LYS A 133 -0.95 -5.00 16.42
C LYS A 133 -1.89 -3.89 16.88
N ALA A 134 -1.95 -2.78 16.16
CA ALA A 134 -2.82 -1.65 16.46
C ALA A 134 -4.12 -1.64 15.66
N VAL A 135 -4.08 -2.20 14.44
CA VAL A 135 -5.23 -2.34 13.54
C VAL A 135 -5.36 -3.81 13.15
N PRO A 136 -6.04 -4.64 13.98
CA PRO A 136 -6.18 -6.06 13.72
C PRO A 136 -6.80 -6.36 12.36
N GLY A 137 -6.24 -7.33 11.64
CA GLY A 137 -6.73 -7.78 10.34
C GLY A 137 -5.98 -7.20 9.14
N VAL A 138 -5.12 -6.19 9.35
CA VAL A 138 -4.23 -5.65 8.32
C VAL A 138 -3.35 -6.74 7.70
N ARG A 139 -2.73 -7.59 8.52
CA ARG A 139 -1.82 -8.62 8.02
C ARG A 139 -2.57 -9.67 7.19
N ALA A 140 -3.70 -10.16 7.69
CA ALA A 140 -4.54 -11.11 6.98
C ALA A 140 -5.08 -10.53 5.65
N SER A 141 -5.42 -9.25 5.62
CA SER A 141 -5.85 -8.55 4.41
C SER A 141 -4.70 -8.45 3.39
N TYR A 142 -3.50 -8.08 3.85
CA TYR A 142 -2.30 -8.07 3.01
C TYR A 142 -1.98 -9.45 2.42
N ASP A 143 -2.05 -10.50 3.23
CA ASP A 143 -1.78 -11.87 2.78
C ASP A 143 -2.83 -12.33 1.74
N SER A 144 -4.11 -11.99 1.95
CA SER A 144 -5.18 -12.28 0.99
C SER A 144 -4.98 -11.55 -0.34
N LEU A 145 -4.60 -10.28 -0.31
CA LEU A 145 -4.26 -9.51 -1.51
C LEU A 145 -3.00 -10.08 -2.20
N SER A 146 -2.03 -10.53 -1.42
CA SER A 146 -0.80 -11.15 -1.92
C SER A 146 -1.08 -12.46 -2.63
N GLU A 147 -2.01 -13.27 -2.13
CA GLU A 147 -2.43 -14.51 -2.78
C GLU A 147 -3.00 -14.26 -4.17
N ILE A 148 -3.75 -13.17 -4.38
CA ILE A 148 -4.26 -12.78 -5.71
C ILE A 148 -3.16 -12.14 -6.58
N ALA A 149 -2.21 -11.45 -5.96
CA ALA A 149 -1.13 -10.73 -6.66
C ALA A 149 -0.01 -11.64 -7.18
N HIS A 150 0.16 -12.83 -6.60
CA HIS A 150 1.19 -13.78 -7.02
C HIS A 150 0.73 -14.62 -8.23
N PRO A 151 1.66 -15.09 -9.08
CA PRO A 151 1.34 -15.99 -10.17
C PRO A 151 1.11 -17.44 -9.69
N ASN A 152 0.32 -17.61 -8.63
CA ASN A 152 -0.16 -18.90 -8.11
C ASN A 152 -1.55 -19.20 -8.71
N TRP A 153 -2.18 -20.29 -8.28
CA TRP A 153 -3.53 -20.64 -8.76
C TRP A 153 -4.53 -19.49 -8.56
N ALA A 154 -4.57 -18.87 -7.38
CA ALA A 154 -5.54 -17.82 -7.06
C ALA A 154 -5.37 -16.55 -7.90
N GLY A 155 -4.14 -16.19 -8.29
CA GLY A 155 -3.82 -15.04 -9.13
C GLY A 155 -3.80 -15.30 -10.65
N VAL A 156 -3.81 -16.59 -11.08
CA VAL A 156 -3.82 -16.96 -12.51
C VAL A 156 -5.09 -17.72 -12.89
N ALA A 157 -5.09 -19.05 -12.78
CA ALA A 157 -6.18 -19.90 -13.22
C ALA A 157 -7.48 -19.59 -12.47
N GLY A 158 -7.41 -19.31 -11.17
CA GLY A 158 -8.56 -18.93 -10.35
C GLY A 158 -9.20 -17.59 -10.73
N LEU A 159 -8.45 -16.67 -11.35
CA LEU A 159 -9.00 -15.40 -11.84
C LEU A 159 -9.55 -15.48 -13.27
N TYR A 160 -8.91 -16.27 -14.12
CA TYR A 160 -9.07 -16.18 -15.57
C TYR A 160 -9.58 -17.44 -16.24
N SER A 161 -9.73 -18.56 -15.53
CA SER A 161 -10.14 -19.83 -16.13
C SER A 161 -11.42 -20.39 -15.52
N LYS A 162 -12.18 -21.12 -16.33
CA LYS A 162 -13.33 -21.91 -15.92
C LYS A 162 -13.21 -23.29 -16.55
N PRO A 163 -12.76 -24.30 -15.80
CA PRO A 163 -12.65 -25.66 -16.31
C PRO A 163 -14.04 -26.30 -16.47
N ASP A 164 -14.23 -27.06 -17.55
CA ASP A 164 -15.35 -27.96 -17.80
C ASP A 164 -14.79 -29.39 -17.99
N PRO A 165 -14.55 -30.13 -16.88
CA PRO A 165 -13.93 -31.45 -16.94
C PRO A 165 -14.72 -32.47 -17.77
N PRO A 166 -16.08 -32.56 -17.67
CA PRO A 166 -16.86 -33.46 -18.53
C PRO A 166 -16.63 -33.27 -20.03
N GLN A 167 -16.40 -32.04 -20.49
CA GLN A 167 -16.17 -31.72 -21.91
C GLN A 167 -14.68 -31.65 -22.29
N TYR A 168 -13.77 -31.90 -21.35
CA TYR A 168 -12.32 -31.68 -21.54
C TYR A 168 -11.99 -30.27 -22.07
N LEU A 169 -12.75 -29.26 -21.64
CA LEU A 169 -12.61 -27.87 -22.09
C LEU A 169 -12.18 -26.97 -20.92
N THR A 170 -11.48 -25.89 -21.22
CA THR A 170 -11.26 -24.79 -20.27
C THR A 170 -11.47 -23.47 -20.98
N GLU A 171 -12.40 -22.68 -20.47
CA GLU A 171 -12.67 -21.34 -20.96
C GLU A 171 -11.75 -20.34 -20.24
N PHE A 172 -11.30 -19.31 -20.97
CA PHE A 172 -10.53 -18.21 -20.41
C PHE A 172 -11.20 -16.88 -20.67
N GLY A 173 -11.16 -15.97 -19.68
CA GLY A 173 -11.87 -14.70 -19.78
C GLY A 173 -11.91 -13.92 -18.48
N ARG A 174 -12.35 -12.67 -18.59
CA ARG A 174 -12.64 -11.82 -17.43
C ARG A 174 -13.99 -12.21 -16.83
N GLY A 175 -14.13 -12.09 -15.52
CA GLY A 175 -15.43 -12.29 -14.85
C GLY A 175 -15.94 -13.73 -14.83
N LEU A 176 -15.15 -14.74 -15.22
CA LEU A 176 -15.54 -16.16 -15.22
C LEU A 176 -15.70 -16.79 -13.81
N ARG A 177 -15.58 -15.97 -12.76
CA ARG A 177 -15.66 -16.39 -11.36
C ARG A 177 -17.09 -16.75 -10.99
N ILE A 178 -17.28 -17.93 -10.42
CA ILE A 178 -18.56 -18.34 -9.82
C ILE A 178 -18.82 -17.40 -8.63
N ARG A 179 -19.86 -16.56 -8.70
CA ARG A 179 -20.39 -15.92 -7.50
C ARG A 179 -20.89 -17.04 -6.60
N ARG A 180 -20.22 -17.29 -5.47
CA ARG A 180 -20.84 -18.07 -4.40
C ARG A 180 -22.17 -17.37 -4.10
N ALA A 181 -23.28 -18.09 -4.28
CA ALA A 181 -24.57 -17.64 -3.76
C ALA A 181 -24.37 -17.33 -2.26
N PRO A 182 -24.96 -16.25 -1.74
CA PRO A 182 -24.93 -16.01 -0.31
C PRO A 182 -25.49 -17.25 0.38
N SER A 183 -24.72 -17.81 1.31
CA SER A 183 -25.19 -18.85 2.21
C SER A 183 -26.43 -18.32 2.91
N THR A 184 -27.57 -18.99 2.68
CA THR A 184 -28.85 -18.79 3.35
C THR A 184 -28.72 -18.90 4.86
#